data_AF-A0A8J8JYW1-F1
#
_entry.id   AF-A0A8J8JYW1-F1
#
_cell.length_a   1.000
_cell.length_b   1.000
_cell.length_c   1.000
_cell.angle_alpha   90.00
_cell.angle_beta   90.00
_cell.angle_gamma   90.00
#
_symmetry.space_group_name_H-M   'P 1'
#
loop_
_entity.id
_entity.type
_entity.pdbx_description
1 polymer ?
#
loop_
_entity_poly.entity_id
_entity_poly.type
_entity_poly.pdbx_seq_one_letter_code
_entity_poly.pdbx_strand_id
1 'polypeptide(L)'
;MKTGDVNIESLVVISQSMLEKAMADCWDEVIALEQERRLLFSLYFADEVELADDVAVIQVGIQAILDLDDQLQELGRHKKKYLTQVLQDFRLGKKAIKAYSKK
;
A
#
# COMPACT_ATOMS: atom_id res chain seq x y z
N MET A 1 9.28 -22.01 8.16
CA MET A 1 9.24 -20.80 9.01
C MET A 1 8.82 -21.25 10.40
N LYS A 2 9.66 -20.99 11.41
CA LYS A 2 9.28 -21.18 12.81
C LYS A 2 8.44 -19.96 13.22
N THR A 3 7.37 -20.20 13.96
CA THR A 3 6.34 -19.25 14.38
C THR A 3 6.82 -18.22 15.43
N GLY A 4 8.12 -17.90 15.46
CA GLY A 4 8.76 -17.15 16.55
C GLY A 4 9.51 -15.87 16.19
N ASP A 5 9.53 -15.43 14.92
CA ASP A 5 10.39 -14.31 14.47
C ASP A 5 9.61 -13.10 13.92
N VAL A 6 8.28 -13.04 14.04
CA VAL A 6 7.51 -11.86 13.59
C VAL A 6 7.51 -10.80 14.69
N ASN A 7 8.16 -9.68 14.44
CA ASN A 7 8.23 -8.52 15.33
C ASN A 7 7.61 -7.27 14.68
N ILE A 8 7.38 -6.23 15.47
CA ILE A 8 6.78 -4.98 14.97
C ILE A 8 7.67 -4.28 13.95
N GLU A 9 8.99 -4.42 14.07
CA GLU A 9 9.96 -3.88 13.12
C GLU A 9 9.75 -4.44 11.71
N SER A 10 9.49 -5.75 11.59
CA SER A 10 9.21 -6.40 10.30
C SER A 10 7.94 -5.83 9.64
N LEU A 11 6.92 -5.50 10.44
CA LEU A 11 5.70 -4.85 9.95
C LEU A 11 5.95 -3.40 9.50
N VAL A 12 6.84 -2.68 10.19
CA VAL A 12 7.26 -1.33 9.79
C VAL A 12 8.04 -1.40 8.46
N VAL A 13 9.00 -2.31 8.34
CA VAL A 13 9.83 -2.47 7.15
C VAL A 13 8.99 -2.79 5.92
N ILE A 14 8.04 -3.73 6.02
CA ILE A 14 7.19 -4.06 4.87
C ILE A 14 6.26 -2.88 4.49
N SER A 15 5.74 -2.14 5.47
CA SER A 15 4.92 -0.94 5.22
C SER A 15 5.74 0.17 4.55
N GLN A 16 6.99 0.36 4.97
CA GLN A 16 7.93 1.29 4.33
C GLN A 16 8.23 0.88 2.89
N SER A 17 8.46 -0.42 2.65
CA SER A 17 8.67 -0.93 1.28
C SER A 17 7.46 -0.70 0.39
N MET A 18 6.24 -0.90 0.90
CA MET A 18 5.01 -0.59 0.17
C MET A 18 4.95 0.89 -0.25
N LEU A 19 5.30 1.81 0.65
CA LEU A 19 5.34 3.24 0.35
C LEU A 19 6.38 3.55 -0.74
N GLU A 20 7.59 3.00 -0.64
CA GLU A 20 8.64 3.17 -1.64
C GLU A 20 8.22 2.65 -3.02
N LYS A 21 7.56 1.49 -3.09
CA LYS A 21 7.02 0.95 -4.34
C LYS A 21 5.90 1.82 -4.92
N ALA A 22 5.03 2.37 -4.07
CA ALA A 22 4.01 3.31 -4.53
C ALA A 22 4.61 4.60 -5.08
N MET A 23 5.64 5.15 -4.43
CA MET A 23 6.38 6.31 -4.92
C MET A 23 7.10 6.04 -6.26
N ALA A 24 7.53 4.80 -6.48
CA ALA A 24 8.10 4.35 -7.75
C ALA A 24 7.05 3.96 -8.81
N ASP A 25 5.76 4.16 -8.55
CA ASP A 25 4.63 3.75 -9.41
C ASP A 25 4.53 2.23 -9.68
N CYS A 26 5.19 1.40 -8.86
CA CYS A 26 5.16 -0.06 -8.92
C CYS A 26 3.93 -0.65 -8.19
N TRP A 27 2.72 -0.32 -8.63
CA TRP A 27 1.48 -0.67 -7.92
C TRP A 27 1.20 -2.18 -7.82
N ASP A 28 1.65 -2.99 -8.76
CA ASP A 28 1.52 -4.45 -8.68
C ASP A 28 2.36 -5.03 -7.52
N GLU A 29 3.54 -4.47 -7.28
CA GLU A 29 4.41 -4.86 -6.16
C GLU A 29 3.79 -4.42 -4.82
N VAL A 30 3.16 -3.23 -4.76
CA VAL A 30 2.41 -2.77 -3.57
C VAL A 30 1.31 -3.76 -3.20
N ILE A 31 0.58 -4.28 -4.18
CA ILE A 31 -0.49 -5.25 -3.96
C ILE A 31 0.06 -6.58 -3.44
N ALA A 32 1.19 -7.05 -3.97
CA ALA A 32 1.84 -8.27 -3.50
C ALA A 32 2.33 -8.12 -2.05
N LEU A 33 2.99 -7.00 -1.73
CA LEU A 33 3.47 -6.70 -0.39
C LEU A 33 2.33 -6.54 0.63
N GLU A 34 1.19 -5.97 0.24
CA GLU A 34 0.01 -5.88 1.11
C GLU A 34 -0.52 -7.28 1.51
N GLN A 35 -0.48 -8.26 0.61
CA GLN A 35 -0.87 -9.63 0.92
C GLN A 35 0.07 -10.26 1.96
N GLU A 36 1.38 -10.05 1.79
CA GLU A 36 2.39 -10.52 2.75
C GLU A 36 2.25 -9.80 4.10
N ARG A 37 2.05 -8.48 4.10
CA ARG A 37 1.85 -7.68 5.31
C ARG A 37 0.64 -8.14 6.12
N ARG A 38 -0.47 -8.49 5.47
CA ARG A 38 -1.66 -9.04 6.14
C ARG A 38 -1.36 -10.35 6.86
N LEU A 39 -0.57 -11.22 6.25
CA LEU A 39 -0.15 -12.48 6.88
C LEU A 39 0.72 -12.19 8.11
N LEU A 40 1.69 -11.28 7.99
CA LEU A 40 2.53 -10.87 9.12
C LEU A 40 1.70 -10.26 10.26
N PHE A 41 0.72 -9.41 9.95
CA PHE A 41 -0.18 -8.85 10.96
C PHE A 41 -0.96 -9.94 11.70
N SER A 42 -1.50 -10.91 10.96
CA SER A 42 -2.25 -12.02 11.56
C SER A 42 -1.39 -12.90 12.46
N LEU A 43 -0.10 -13.05 12.14
CA LEU A 43 0.86 -13.79 12.96
C LEU A 43 1.29 -12.97 14.19
N TYR A 44 1.53 -11.67 14.02
CA TYR A 44 2.00 -10.78 15.10
C TYR A 44 0.94 -10.59 16.20
N PHE A 45 -0.33 -10.47 15.83
CA PHE A 45 -1.44 -10.26 16.77
C PHE A 45 -2.18 -11.56 17.16
N ALA A 46 -1.60 -12.74 16.93
CA ALA A 46 -2.20 -13.99 17.36
C ALA A 46 -2.13 -14.15 18.89
N ASP A 47 -3.24 -14.58 19.52
CA ASP A 47 -3.45 -14.63 20.98
C ASP A 47 -2.44 -15.48 21.79
N GLU A 48 -1.63 -16.32 21.13
CA GLU A 48 -0.69 -17.25 21.77
C GLU A 48 0.78 -16.78 21.75
N VAL A 49 1.06 -15.60 21.20
CA VAL A 49 2.44 -15.09 21.10
C VAL A 49 2.76 -14.24 22.33
N GLU A 50 3.72 -14.69 23.15
CA GLU A 50 4.45 -13.75 24.01
C GLU A 50 5.05 -12.70 23.10
N LEU A 51 4.49 -11.50 23.12
CA LEU A 51 5.00 -10.38 22.33
C LEU A 51 6.47 -10.20 22.70
N ALA A 52 7.35 -10.47 21.74
CA ALA A 52 8.80 -10.37 21.94
C ALA A 52 9.24 -8.92 22.19
N ASP A 53 8.39 -7.96 21.80
CA ASP A 53 8.67 -6.52 21.82
C ASP A 53 8.15 -5.87 23.12
N ASP A 54 8.92 -4.90 23.63
CA ASP A 54 8.49 -4.02 24.71
C ASP A 54 7.28 -3.18 24.28
N VAL A 55 6.32 -2.95 25.18
CA VAL A 55 5.09 -2.18 24.91
C VAL A 55 5.38 -0.81 24.27
N ALA A 56 6.45 -0.12 24.68
CA ALA A 56 6.83 1.16 24.08
C ALA A 56 7.28 0.99 22.62
N VAL A 57 8.00 -0.08 22.30
CA VAL A 57 8.44 -0.41 20.93
C VAL A 57 7.23 -0.74 20.06
N ILE A 58 6.28 -1.50 20.59
CA ILE A 58 5.02 -1.82 19.90
C ILE A 58 4.24 -0.54 19.59
N GLN A 59 4.10 0.36 20.57
CA GLN A 59 3.39 1.63 20.38
C GLN A 59 4.02 2.48 19.27
N VAL A 60 5.34 2.64 19.31
CA VAL A 60 6.09 3.40 18.30
C VAL A 60 5.94 2.76 16.92
N GLY A 61 6.04 1.43 16.84
CA GLY A 61 5.91 0.72 15.58
C GLY A 61 4.50 0.80 14.97
N ILE A 62 3.45 0.68 15.79
CA ILE A 62 2.07 0.87 15.33
C ILE A 62 1.86 2.29 14.81
N GLN A 63 2.34 3.31 15.53
CA GLN A 63 2.22 4.70 15.06
C GLN A 63 2.94 4.91 13.72
N ALA A 64 4.15 4.36 13.58
CA ALA A 64 4.89 4.42 12.32
C ALA A 64 4.12 3.76 11.16
N ILE A 65 3.50 2.60 11.39
CA ILE A 65 2.69 1.93 10.36
C ILE A 65 1.48 2.78 9.97
N LEU A 66 0.77 3.38 10.93
CA LEU A 66 -0.36 4.26 10.65
C LEU A 66 0.05 5.48 9.81
N ASP A 67 1.18 6.11 10.15
CA ASP A 67 1.70 7.25 9.41
C ASP A 67 2.11 6.88 7.97
N LEU A 68 2.63 5.66 7.76
CA LEU A 68 2.96 5.12 6.44
C LEU A 68 1.72 4.79 5.63
N ASP A 69 0.69 4.21 6.26
CA ASP A 69 -0.58 3.90 5.63
C ASP A 69 -1.30 5.17 5.16
N ASP A 70 -1.30 6.24 5.97
CA ASP A 70 -1.89 7.53 5.59
C ASP A 70 -1.20 8.11 4.34
N GLN A 71 0.13 8.06 4.28
CA GLN A 71 0.90 8.50 3.12
C GLN A 71 0.60 7.65 1.88
N LEU A 72 0.56 6.33 2.04
CA LEU A 72 0.27 5.39 0.96
C LEU A 72 -1.15 5.60 0.41
N GLN A 73 -2.14 5.78 1.29
CA GLN A 73 -3.52 6.05 0.91
C GLN A 73 -3.64 7.36 0.15
N GLU A 74 -2.92 8.41 0.57
CA GLU A 74 -2.93 9.69 -0.12
C GLU A 74 -2.35 9.58 -1.54
N LEU A 75 -1.20 8.91 -1.69
CA LEU A 75 -0.63 8.61 -3.01
C LEU A 75 -1.60 7.82 -3.88
N GLY A 76 -2.26 6.80 -3.32
CA GLY A 76 -3.26 6.00 -4.02
C GLY A 76 -4.46 6.83 -4.50
N ARG A 77 -4.97 7.74 -3.65
CA ARG A 77 -6.05 8.68 -4.01
C ARG A 77 -5.64 9.59 -5.15
N HIS A 78 -4.44 10.17 -5.07
CA HIS A 78 -3.89 11.03 -6.11
C HIS A 78 -3.73 10.28 -7.45
N LYS A 79 -3.14 9.09 -7.43
CA LYS A 79 -2.95 8.28 -8.64
C LYS A 79 -4.28 7.88 -9.28
N LYS A 80 -5.25 7.44 -8.47
CA LYS A 80 -6.59 7.10 -8.95
C LYS A 80 -7.27 8.29 -9.62
N LYS A 81 -7.18 9.48 -9.02
CA LYS A 81 -7.74 10.72 -9.57
C LYS A 81 -7.10 11.06 -10.92
N TYR A 82 -5.76 10.99 -10.99
CA TYR A 82 -5.01 11.23 -12.23
C TYR A 82 -5.42 10.26 -13.35
N LEU A 83 -5.41 8.95 -13.08
CA LEU A 83 -5.77 7.93 -14.08
C LEU A 83 -7.22 8.08 -14.55
N THR A 84 -8.13 8.45 -13.65
CA THR A 84 -9.53 8.72 -14.00
C THR A 84 -9.62 9.89 -14.99
N GLN A 85 -8.87 10.97 -14.77
CA GLN A 85 -8.81 12.12 -15.68
C GLN A 85 -8.26 11.71 -17.05
N VAL A 86 -7.13 11.00 -17.08
CA VAL A 86 -6.50 10.52 -18.33
C VAL A 86 -7.46 9.66 -19.15
N LEU A 87 -8.22 8.77 -18.51
CA LEU A 87 -9.21 7.93 -19.17
C LEU A 87 -10.39 8.75 -19.74
N GLN A 88 -10.81 9.80 -19.05
CA GLN A 88 -11.87 10.69 -19.53
C GLN A 88 -11.39 11.46 -20.78
N ASP A 89 -10.19 12.04 -20.73
CA ASP A 89 -9.62 12.80 -21.84
C ASP A 89 -9.43 11.92 -23.09
N PHE A 90 -8.97 10.68 -22.90
CA PHE A 90 -8.85 9.71 -23.99
C PHE A 90 -10.19 9.37 -24.63
N ARG A 91 -11.26 9.22 -23.83
CA ARG A 91 -12.62 8.98 -24.35
C ARG A 91 -13.14 10.18 -25.14
N LEU A 92 -12.86 11.40 -24.70
CA LEU A 92 -13.22 12.63 -25.41
C LEU A 92 -12.46 12.75 -26.75
N GLY A 93 -11.15 12.47 -26.76
CA GLY A 93 -10.34 12.44 -27.98
C GLY A 93 -10.86 11.44 -29.01
N LYS A 94 -11.22 10.22 -28.59
CA LYS A 94 -11.86 9.22 -29.46
C LYS A 94 -13.18 9.70 -30.06
N LYS A 95 -14.01 10.40 -29.28
CA LYS A 95 -15.28 10.98 -29.77
C LYS A 95 -15.03 12.08 -30.79
N ALA A 96 -14.06 12.96 -30.56
CA ALA A 96 -13.70 14.02 -31.49
C ALA A 96 -13.22 13.45 -32.83
N ILE A 97 -12.27 12.50 -32.82
CA ILE A 97 -11.76 11.86 -34.05
C ILE A 97 -12.90 11.21 -34.84
N LYS A 98 -13.81 10.49 -34.17
CA LYS A 98 -14.98 9.85 -34.83
C LYS A 98 -15.98 10.86 -35.40
N ALA A 99 -16.10 12.05 -34.80
CA ALA A 99 -16.97 13.11 -35.31
C ALA A 99 -16.38 13.76 -36.57
N TYR A 100 -15.06 13.93 -36.64
CA TYR A 100 -14.39 14.53 -37.79
C TYR A 100 -14.10 13.54 -38.93
N SER A 101 -14.00 12.23 -38.67
CA SER A 101 -13.80 11.21 -39.73
C SER A 101 -15.09 10.78 -40.44
N LYS A 102 -16.26 11.30 -40.04
CA LYS A 102 -17.56 11.04 -40.69
C LYS A 102 -17.96 12.11 -41.71
N LYS A 103 -17.02 12.96 -42.13
CA LYS A 103 -17.19 13.85 -43.29
C LYS A 103 -16.58 13.22 -44.53
#